data_AF-A0A950GPD8-F1
#
_entry.id   AF-A0A950GPD8-F1
#
_cell.length_a   1.000
_cell.length_b   1.000
_cell.length_c   1.000
_cell.angle_alpha   90.00
_cell.angle_beta   90.00
_cell.angle_gamma   90.00
#
_symmetry.space_group_name_H-M   'P 1'
#
loop_
_entity.id
_entity.type
_entity.pdbx_description
1 polymer ?
#
loop_
_entity_poly.entity_id
_entity_poly.type
_entity_poly.pdbx_seq_one_letter_code
_entity_poly.pdbx_strand_id
1 'polypeptide(L)'
;PPPHPDFVRAMGRTNDAIIYAGAVHLFVRGPAEAAKSLADHMPSRASRDYGHPFAEIFKRVGGDFYAIDPMLFSPASVIVTALETGESFHAGAIDPALLDASFN
;
A
#
# COMPACT_ATOMS: atom_id res chain seq x y z
N PRO A 1 -0.45 12.57 -7.16
CA PRO A 1 0.34 12.05 -8.30
C PRO A 1 0.18 12.97 -9.52
N PRO A 2 1.14 13.01 -10.47
CA PRO A 2 1.03 13.82 -11.68
C PRO A 2 -0.13 13.33 -12.57
N PRO A 3 -1.03 14.21 -13.04
CA PRO A 3 -2.13 13.82 -13.91
C PRO A 3 -1.60 13.24 -15.23
N HIS A 4 -2.37 12.34 -15.85
CA HIS A 4 -2.02 11.72 -17.13
C HIS A 4 -3.29 11.56 -17.99
N PRO A 5 -3.25 11.81 -19.32
CA PRO A 5 -4.45 11.70 -20.17
C PRO A 5 -4.89 10.26 -20.45
N ASP A 6 -3.95 9.31 -20.47
CA ASP A 6 -4.28 7.88 -20.56
C ASP A 6 -4.88 7.37 -19.24
N PHE A 7 -6.07 6.76 -19.33
CA PHE A 7 -6.84 6.29 -18.18
C PHE A 7 -6.11 5.24 -17.35
N VAL A 8 -5.47 4.25 -17.99
CA VAL A 8 -4.80 3.14 -17.29
C VAL A 8 -3.59 3.67 -16.53
N ARG A 9 -2.81 4.57 -17.14
CA ARG A 9 -1.69 5.25 -16.47
C ARG A 9 -2.18 6.16 -15.35
N ALA A 10 -3.25 6.93 -15.55
CA ALA A 10 -3.81 7.79 -14.51
C ALA A 10 -4.26 6.99 -13.28
N MET A 11 -5.02 5.91 -13.52
CA MET A 11 -5.45 4.96 -12.48
C MET A 11 -4.25 4.31 -11.79
N GLY A 12 -3.24 3.89 -12.55
CA GLY A 12 -2.01 3.31 -12.00
C GLY A 12 -1.32 4.28 -11.05
N ARG A 13 -1.08 5.52 -11.48
CA ARG A 13 -0.45 6.56 -10.66
C ARG A 13 -1.21 6.89 -9.38
N THR A 14 -2.54 6.87 -9.41
CA THR A 14 -3.34 7.08 -8.19
C THR A 14 -3.24 5.92 -7.20
N ASN A 15 -3.17 4.68 -7.68
CA ASN A 15 -2.96 3.52 -6.83
C ASN A 15 -1.53 3.48 -6.30
N ASP A 16 -0.53 3.67 -7.16
CA ASP A 16 0.89 3.68 -6.81
C ASP A 16 1.24 4.73 -5.74
N ALA A 17 0.54 5.88 -5.74
CA ALA A 17 0.68 6.88 -4.67
C ALA A 17 0.32 6.33 -3.27
N ILE A 18 -0.60 5.37 -3.18
CA ILE A 18 -0.98 4.71 -1.92
C ILE A 18 -0.09 3.49 -1.66
N ILE A 19 0.06 2.62 -2.66
CA ILE A 19 0.80 1.36 -2.57
C ILE A 19 2.26 1.61 -2.20
N TYR A 20 2.88 2.66 -2.76
CA TYR A 20 4.30 2.94 -2.59
C TYR A 20 4.61 4.17 -1.73
N ALA A 21 3.63 5.05 -1.47
CA ALA A 21 3.84 6.24 -0.62
C ALA A 21 2.82 6.45 0.50
N GLY A 22 1.74 5.67 0.54
CA GLY A 22 0.69 5.82 1.54
C GLY A 22 1.25 5.63 2.94
N ALA A 23 1.13 6.65 3.78
CA ALA A 23 1.50 6.59 5.19
C ALA A 23 0.23 6.75 6.02
N VAL A 24 -0.04 5.78 6.90
CA VAL A 24 -1.23 5.77 7.74
C VAL A 24 -0.82 5.59 9.20
N HIS A 25 -1.45 6.36 10.08
CA HIS A 25 -1.38 6.14 11.51
C HIS A 25 -2.77 5.81 12.03
N LEU A 26 -2.95 4.59 12.53
CA LEU A 26 -4.18 4.10 13.13
C LEU A 26 -4.09 4.11 14.65
N PHE A 27 -5.18 4.54 15.29
CA PHE A 27 -5.37 4.46 16.73
C PHE A 27 -6.50 3.46 16.99
N VAL A 28 -6.18 2.35 17.65
CA VAL A 28 -7.10 1.21 17.79
C VAL A 28 -7.33 0.89 19.26
N ARG A 29 -8.50 0.31 19.54
CA ARG A 29 -8.84 -0.27 20.84
C ARG A 29 -8.64 -1.77 20.82
N GLY A 30 -8.05 -2.35 21.87
CA GLY A 30 -7.86 -3.79 22.04
C GLY A 30 -6.47 -4.17 22.55
N PRO A 31 -6.15 -5.48 22.59
CA PRO A 31 -4.83 -5.95 23.02
C PRO A 31 -3.70 -5.43 22.12
N ALA A 32 -2.56 -5.12 22.71
CA ALA A 32 -1.38 -4.63 22.00
C ALA A 32 -0.90 -5.63 20.92
N GLU A 33 -1.02 -6.93 21.18
CA GLU A 33 -0.66 -8.00 20.25
C GLU A 33 -1.53 -7.99 18.99
N ALA A 34 -2.81 -7.63 19.11
CA ALA A 34 -3.70 -7.49 17.96
C ALA A 34 -3.32 -6.25 17.13
N ALA A 35 -2.96 -5.14 17.79
CA ALA A 35 -2.45 -3.94 17.13
C ALA A 35 -1.12 -4.21 16.40
N LYS A 36 -0.21 -4.97 17.02
CA LYS A 36 1.03 -5.41 16.40
C LYS A 36 0.78 -6.29 15.16
N SER A 37 -0.09 -7.29 15.30
CA SER A 37 -0.46 -8.17 14.18
C SER A 37 -1.05 -7.36 13.02
N LEU A 38 -1.91 -6.38 13.32
CA LEU A 38 -2.47 -5.50 12.30
C LEU A 38 -1.37 -4.68 11.59
N ALA A 39 -0.42 -4.11 12.34
CA ALA A 39 0.70 -3.38 11.76
C ALA A 39 1.54 -4.28 10.84
N ASP A 40 1.88 -5.50 11.27
CA ASP A 40 2.77 -6.39 10.53
C ASP A 40 2.20 -6.86 9.18
N HIS A 41 0.87 -7.01 9.08
CA HIS A 41 0.21 -7.56 7.89
C HIS A 41 -0.42 -6.51 6.97
N MET A 42 -0.55 -5.25 7.41
CA MET A 42 -1.20 -4.20 6.61
C MET A 42 -0.35 -3.67 5.44
N PRO A 43 0.98 -3.52 5.53
CA PRO A 43 1.74 -2.90 4.44
C PRO A 43 1.57 -3.59 3.08
N SER A 44 1.42 -2.81 2.01
CA SER A 44 1.27 -3.29 0.63
C SER A 44 2.36 -4.27 0.18
N ARG A 45 3.57 -4.12 0.73
CA ARG A 45 4.72 -4.99 0.45
C ARG A 45 4.53 -6.45 0.88
N ALA A 46 3.50 -6.75 1.67
CA ALA A 46 3.12 -8.12 2.00
C ALA A 46 2.43 -8.84 0.82
N SER A 47 1.96 -8.10 -0.18
CA SER A 47 1.32 -8.65 -1.36
C SER A 47 2.32 -9.35 -2.30
N ARG A 48 1.90 -10.46 -2.90
CA ARG A 48 2.70 -11.16 -3.92
C ARG A 48 2.90 -10.35 -5.22
N ASP A 49 2.03 -9.38 -5.47
CA ASP A 49 2.04 -8.58 -6.70
C ASP A 49 2.83 -7.27 -6.53
N TYR A 50 3.40 -7.02 -5.35
CA TYR A 50 4.21 -5.84 -5.08
C TYR A 50 5.51 -5.82 -5.92
N GLY A 51 5.94 -4.61 -6.32
CA GLY A 51 7.27 -4.39 -6.92
C GLY A 51 7.25 -3.88 -8.36
N HIS A 52 6.08 -3.55 -8.91
CA HIS A 52 5.94 -2.97 -10.24
C HIS A 52 4.87 -1.88 -10.27
N PRO A 53 4.98 -0.85 -11.12
CA PRO A 53 3.90 0.13 -11.28
C PRO A 53 2.56 -0.55 -11.54
N PHE A 54 1.48 -0.08 -10.90
CA PHE A 54 0.18 -0.74 -10.94
C PHE A 54 -0.36 -0.90 -12.37
N ALA A 55 -0.07 0.04 -13.27
CA ALA A 55 -0.43 -0.07 -14.68
C ALA A 55 0.20 -1.30 -15.36
N GLU A 56 1.42 -1.70 -14.99
CA GLU A 56 2.07 -2.91 -15.48
C GLU A 56 1.42 -4.16 -14.90
N ILE A 57 1.16 -4.17 -13.59
CA ILE A 57 0.48 -5.28 -12.91
C ILE A 57 -0.88 -5.51 -13.56
N PHE A 58 -1.67 -4.45 -13.71
CA PHE A 58 -3.00 -4.49 -14.32
C PHE A 58 -2.97 -5.02 -15.76
N LYS A 59 -1.95 -4.64 -16.53
CA LYS A 59 -1.75 -5.16 -17.89
C LYS A 59 -1.38 -6.65 -17.90
N ARG A 60 -0.55 -7.12 -16.97
CA ARG A 60 -0.12 -8.54 -16.89
C ARG A 60 -1.31 -9.47 -16.62
N VAL A 61 -2.29 -9.00 -15.84
CA VAL A 61 -3.53 -9.75 -15.57
C VAL A 61 -4.63 -9.51 -16.60
N GLY A 62 -4.32 -8.90 -17.75
CA GLY A 62 -5.29 -8.69 -18.83
C GLY A 62 -6.42 -7.72 -18.45
N GLY A 63 -6.22 -6.85 -17.46
CA GLY A 63 -7.23 -5.94 -16.96
C GLY A 63 -8.23 -6.55 -15.97
N ASP A 64 -8.02 -7.79 -15.52
CA ASP A 64 -8.84 -8.40 -14.48
C ASP A 64 -8.38 -7.97 -13.08
N PHE A 65 -9.13 -7.03 -12.48
CA PHE A 65 -8.88 -6.57 -11.11
C PHE A 65 -8.93 -7.69 -10.07
N TYR A 66 -9.75 -8.72 -10.26
CA TYR A 66 -9.93 -9.80 -9.29
C TYR A 66 -8.76 -10.79 -9.29
N ALA A 67 -7.92 -10.76 -10.32
CA ALA A 67 -6.70 -11.55 -10.38
C ALA A 67 -5.56 -10.94 -9.54
N ILE A 68 -5.66 -9.65 -9.18
CA ILE A 68 -4.68 -8.95 -8.34
C ILE A 68 -4.91 -9.34 -6.88
N ASP A 69 -3.84 -9.65 -6.18
CA ASP A 69 -3.87 -9.86 -4.73
C ASP A 69 -4.47 -8.65 -4.01
N PRO A 70 -5.59 -8.82 -3.28
CA PRO A 70 -6.26 -7.72 -2.58
C PRO A 70 -5.35 -7.00 -1.59
N MET A 71 -4.34 -7.68 -1.04
CA MET A 71 -3.39 -7.07 -0.11
C MET A 71 -2.55 -5.97 -0.76
N LEU A 72 -2.44 -5.94 -2.10
CA LEU A 72 -1.72 -4.90 -2.81
C LEU A 72 -2.36 -3.52 -2.56
N PHE A 73 -3.68 -3.45 -2.38
CA PHE A 73 -4.44 -2.21 -2.16
C PHE A 73 -4.35 -1.72 -0.72
N SER A 74 -3.13 -1.69 -0.20
CA SER A 74 -2.81 -1.30 1.17
C SER A 74 -1.79 -0.16 1.19
N PRO A 75 -1.60 0.55 2.32
CA PRO A 75 -0.60 1.61 2.41
C PRO A 75 0.84 1.07 2.38
N ALA A 76 1.78 1.92 1.97
CA ALA A 76 3.21 1.61 1.96
C ALA A 76 3.81 1.49 3.37
N SER A 77 3.41 2.39 4.28
CA SER A 77 3.88 2.42 5.66
C SER A 77 2.73 2.64 6.64
N VAL A 78 2.81 1.98 7.79
CA VAL A 78 1.76 1.97 8.80
C VAL A 78 2.36 2.16 10.18
N ILE A 79 1.67 2.95 11.00
CA ILE A 79 1.83 3.02 12.44
C ILE A 79 0.48 2.60 13.05
N VAL A 80 0.49 1.63 13.97
CA VAL A 80 -0.70 1.25 14.74
C VAL A 80 -0.44 1.46 16.21
N THR A 81 -1.18 2.36 16.84
CA THR A 81 -1.10 2.65 18.27
C THR A 81 -2.27 1.99 19.01
N ALA A 82 -1.95 1.12 19.98
CA ALA A 82 -2.92 0.55 20.91
C ALA A 82 -3.25 1.59 22.00
N LEU A 83 -4.51 2.02 22.07
CA LEU A 83 -4.93 3.09 22.98
C LEU A 83 -4.85 2.70 24.45
N GLU A 84 -5.06 1.42 24.76
CA GLU A 84 -5.10 0.92 26.13
C GLU A 84 -3.71 0.80 26.77
N THR A 85 -2.67 0.46 25.98
CA THR A 85 -1.29 0.33 26.48
C THR A 85 -0.40 1.51 26.11
N GLY A 86 -0.77 2.28 25.08
CA GLY A 86 0.02 3.37 24.51
C GLY A 86 1.13 2.91 23.56
N GLU A 87 1.31 1.61 23.35
CA GLU A 87 2.34 1.08 22.45
C GLU A 87 2.01 1.39 20.99
N SER A 88 3.06 1.66 20.20
CA SER A 88 2.96 1.95 18.78
C SER A 88 3.84 1.02 17.97
N PHE A 89 3.25 0.37 16.98
CA PHE A 89 3.90 -0.61 16.12
C PHE A 89 4.05 -0.05 14.71
N HIS A 90 5.26 -0.11 14.17
CA HIS A 90 5.62 0.45 12.87
C HIS A 90 5.95 -0.67 11.90
N ALA A 91 5.41 -0.60 10.69
CA ALA A 91 5.68 -1.58 9.64
C ALA A 91 5.59 -0.96 8.24
N GLY A 92 6.21 -1.64 7.28
CA GLY A 92 6.29 -1.15 5.90
C GLY A 92 7.32 -0.03 5.72
N ALA A 93 7.33 0.56 4.53
CA ALA A 93 8.18 1.68 4.16
C ALA A 93 7.64 2.32 2.87
N ILE A 94 7.90 3.61 2.70
CA ILE A 94 7.72 4.28 1.40
C ILE A 94 8.78 3.74 0.42
N ASP A 95 8.41 3.55 -0.84
CA ASP A 95 9.30 3.15 -1.94
C ASP A 95 9.38 4.27 -2.99
N PRO A 96 10.35 5.20 -2.86
CA PRO A 96 10.52 6.28 -3.83
C PRO A 96 10.88 5.79 -5.23
N ALA A 97 11.60 4.67 -5.34
CA ALA A 97 12.04 4.16 -6.63
C ALA A 97 10.85 3.67 -7.47
N LEU A 98 9.87 3.00 -6.85
CA LEU A 98 8.65 2.58 -7.53
C LEU A 98 7.70 3.76 -7.84
N LEU A 99 7.69 4.80 -7.00
CA LEU A 99 6.98 6.04 -7.32
C LEU A 99 7.58 6.73 -8.54
N ASP A 100 8.90 6.86 -8.58
CA ASP A 100 9.60 7.46 -9.72
C ASP A 100 9.40 6.64 -10.99
N ALA A 101 9.39 5.30 -10.90
CA ALA A 101 9.07 4.42 -12.02
C ALA A 101 7.62 4.60 -12.53
N SER A 102 6.67 4.96 -11.66
CA SER A 102 5.27 5.17 -12.01
C SER A 102 4.97 6.59 -12.55
N PHE A 103 5.68 7.60 -12.02
CA PHE A 103 5.35 9.00 -12.26
C PHE A 103 6.09 9.62 -13.43
N ASN A 104 7.22 9.04 -13.84
CA ASN A 104 7.92 9.40 -15.08
C ASN A 104 7.27 8.77 -16.32
#